data_AF-A0A1U9KHR0-F1
#
_entry.id   AF-A0A1U9KHR0-F1
#
_cell.length_a   1.000
_cell.length_b   1.000
_cell.length_c   1.000
_cell.angle_alpha   90.00
_cell.angle_beta   90.00
_cell.angle_gamma   90.00
#
_symmetry.space_group_name_H-M   'P 1'
#
loop_
_entity.id
_entity.type
_entity.pdbx_description
1 polymer ?
#
loop_
_entity_poly.entity_id
_entity_poly.type
_entity_poly.pdbx_seq_one_letter_code
_entity_poly.pdbx_strand_id
1 'polypeptide(L)'
;MPTMTEEKPIGMLVEEMLEAHTAARSRNGVPWQKLDGMVMQARHAASRYNDTGANPNSPEDRRHKKHIRAEVERVRQECIRWRDMPHQDIGREATVALAPAPQPAATPQQIARRLLNEFSQRGIRLEVGSKSRLSVRPAHLLTDTDKDSLKTFQDDIAAAWLEQNQVWIVE
;
A
#
# COMPACT_ATOMS: atom_id res chain seq x y z
N MET A 1 17.93 21.63 -33.17
CA MET A 1 16.48 21.89 -33.14
C MET A 1 15.82 20.67 -32.51
N PRO A 2 15.51 20.67 -31.20
CA PRO A 2 14.75 19.56 -30.62
C PRO A 2 13.29 19.69 -31.02
N THR A 3 12.74 18.62 -31.59
CA THR A 3 11.33 18.44 -31.88
C THR A 3 10.52 18.62 -30.60
N MET A 4 9.83 19.76 -30.47
CA MET A 4 8.75 19.92 -29.52
C MET A 4 7.67 18.91 -29.90
N THR A 5 7.70 17.74 -29.26
CA THR A 5 6.55 16.85 -29.24
C THR A 5 5.48 17.61 -28.48
N GLU A 6 4.47 18.14 -29.18
CA GLU A 6 3.34 18.81 -28.56
C GLU A 6 2.72 17.84 -27.53
N GLU A 7 2.99 18.09 -26.25
CA GLU A 7 2.50 17.22 -25.20
C GLU A 7 0.98 17.39 -25.09
N LYS A 8 0.22 16.35 -25.45
CA LYS A 8 -1.25 16.33 -25.40
C LYS A 8 -1.81 16.97 -24.12
N PRO A 9 -2.73 17.94 -24.21
CA PRO A 9 -3.37 18.55 -23.04
C PRO A 9 -3.96 17.50 -22.09
N ILE A 10 -3.89 17.74 -20.78
CA ILE A 10 -4.47 16.84 -19.77
C ILE A 10 -5.98 16.67 -20.00
N GLY A 11 -6.67 17.71 -20.47
CA GLY A 11 -8.09 17.64 -20.84
C GLY A 11 -8.38 16.57 -21.90
N MET A 12 -7.60 16.53 -22.98
CA MET A 12 -7.74 15.50 -24.02
C MET A 12 -7.45 14.10 -23.47
N LEU A 13 -6.45 13.96 -22.59
CA LEU A 13 -6.16 12.68 -21.95
C LEU A 13 -7.30 12.19 -21.05
N VAL A 14 -8.00 13.12 -20.38
CA VAL A 14 -9.19 12.80 -19.58
C VAL A 14 -10.34 12.34 -20.47
N GLU A 15 -10.56 12.98 -21.63
CA GLU A 15 -11.57 12.54 -22.60
C GLU A 15 -11.26 11.13 -23.13
N GLU A 16 -10.03 10.89 -23.59
CA GLU A 16 -9.58 9.55 -24.06
C GLU A 16 -9.72 8.49 -22.95
N MET A 17 -9.46 8.85 -21.69
CA MET A 17 -9.65 7.97 -20.53
C MET A 17 -11.13 7.61 -20.33
N LEU A 18 -12.03 8.58 -20.44
CA LEU A 18 -13.48 8.38 -20.26
C LEU A 18 -14.09 7.54 -21.38
N GLU A 19 -13.64 7.73 -22.62
CA GLU A 19 -14.03 6.88 -23.75
C GLU A 19 -13.58 5.43 -23.55
N ALA A 20 -12.31 5.22 -23.18
CA ALA A 20 -11.79 3.90 -22.88
C ALA A 20 -12.52 3.24 -21.70
N HIS A 21 -12.86 4.01 -20.66
CA HIS A 21 -13.62 3.53 -19.51
C HIS A 21 -15.03 3.08 -19.92
N THR A 22 -15.73 3.88 -20.71
CA THR A 22 -17.07 3.54 -21.19
C THR A 22 -17.06 2.24 -22.01
N ALA A 23 -16.04 2.07 -22.88
CA ALA A 23 -15.86 0.87 -23.67
C ALA A 23 -15.43 -0.36 -22.84
N ALA A 24 -14.65 -0.18 -21.77
CA ALA A 24 -14.28 -1.26 -20.85
C ALA A 24 -15.46 -1.70 -19.98
N ARG A 25 -16.26 -0.72 -19.48
CA ARG A 25 -17.40 -0.95 -18.59
C ARG A 25 -18.52 -1.75 -19.27
N SER A 26 -18.68 -1.63 -20.58
CA SER A 26 -19.70 -2.39 -21.33
C SER A 26 -19.40 -3.89 -21.44
N ARG A 27 -18.19 -4.33 -21.04
CA ARG A 27 -17.76 -5.73 -21.12
C ARG A 27 -18.15 -6.50 -19.87
N ASN A 28 -18.63 -7.71 -20.07
CA ASN A 28 -19.02 -8.60 -18.97
C ASN A 28 -17.77 -9.13 -18.21
N GLY A 29 -17.85 -9.16 -16.88
CA GLY A 29 -16.80 -9.67 -15.99
C GLY A 29 -15.71 -8.65 -15.60
N VAL A 30 -15.73 -7.44 -16.15
CA VAL A 30 -14.77 -6.38 -15.79
C VAL A 30 -15.05 -5.86 -14.37
N PRO A 31 -14.02 -5.61 -13.53
CA PRO A 31 -14.18 -5.07 -12.19
C PRO A 31 -14.53 -3.57 -12.23
N TRP A 32 -15.75 -3.25 -12.67
CA TRP A 32 -16.19 -1.88 -12.95
C TRP A 32 -16.14 -0.97 -11.72
N GLN A 33 -16.38 -1.48 -10.51
CA GLN A 33 -16.25 -0.68 -9.27
C GLN A 33 -14.83 -0.15 -9.06
N LYS A 34 -13.82 -0.98 -9.35
CA LYS A 34 -12.40 -0.59 -9.25
C LYS A 34 -12.05 0.44 -10.31
N LEU A 35 -12.49 0.21 -11.55
CA LEU A 35 -12.25 1.16 -12.66
C LEU A 35 -12.93 2.50 -12.42
N ASP A 36 -14.16 2.52 -11.92
CA ASP A 36 -14.87 3.75 -11.55
C ASP A 36 -14.10 4.54 -10.50
N GLY A 37 -13.59 3.87 -9.45
CA GLY A 37 -12.78 4.50 -8.42
C GLY A 37 -11.51 5.15 -8.98
N MET A 38 -10.79 4.44 -9.86
CA MET A 38 -9.57 4.96 -10.51
C MET A 38 -9.88 6.17 -11.40
N VAL A 39 -10.91 6.08 -12.24
CA VAL A 39 -11.32 7.17 -13.15
C VAL A 39 -11.80 8.39 -12.37
N MET A 40 -12.59 8.20 -11.32
CA MET A 40 -13.05 9.28 -10.44
C MET A 40 -11.86 10.00 -9.80
N GLN A 41 -10.89 9.26 -9.23
CA GLN A 41 -9.70 9.85 -8.61
C GLN A 41 -8.85 10.64 -9.62
N ALA A 42 -8.56 10.06 -10.79
CA ALA A 42 -7.77 10.72 -11.83
C ALA A 42 -8.46 12.00 -12.36
N ARG A 43 -9.78 11.95 -12.58
CA ARG A 43 -10.56 13.11 -13.00
C ARG A 43 -10.55 14.22 -11.94
N HIS A 44 -10.74 13.88 -10.66
CA HIS A 44 -10.68 14.87 -9.58
C HIS A 44 -9.30 15.49 -9.43
N ALA A 45 -8.22 14.72 -9.64
CA ALA A 45 -6.86 15.25 -9.65
C ALA A 45 -6.65 16.24 -10.81
N ALA A 46 -7.11 15.89 -12.01
CA ALA A 46 -7.02 16.75 -13.19
C ALA A 46 -7.83 18.05 -13.04
N SER A 47 -9.05 17.98 -12.50
CA SER A 47 -9.89 19.17 -12.26
C SER A 47 -9.22 20.13 -11.28
N ARG A 48 -8.78 19.61 -10.11
CA ARG A 48 -8.15 20.44 -9.08
C ARG A 48 -6.93 21.20 -9.61
N TYR A 49 -6.12 20.57 -10.44
CA TYR A 49 -4.96 21.23 -11.06
C TYR A 49 -5.34 22.41 -11.96
N ASN A 50 -6.40 22.26 -12.77
CA ASN A 50 -6.91 23.34 -13.62
C ASN A 50 -7.50 24.48 -12.78
N ASP A 51 -8.13 24.18 -11.65
CA ASP A 51 -8.78 25.16 -10.77
C ASP A 51 -7.78 25.95 -9.90
N THR A 52 -6.63 25.37 -9.56
CA THR A 52 -5.65 25.99 -8.64
C THR A 52 -4.84 27.16 -9.19
N GLY A 53 -5.00 27.55 -10.46
CA GLY A 53 -4.23 28.65 -11.06
C GLY A 53 -2.71 28.40 -11.01
N ALA A 54 -2.29 27.16 -11.25
CA ALA A 54 -0.91 26.69 -11.11
C ALA A 54 0.09 27.59 -11.85
N ASN A 55 1.19 27.95 -11.18
CA ASN A 55 2.22 28.80 -11.76
C ASN A 55 3.13 27.95 -12.67
N PRO A 56 3.12 28.16 -14.00
CA PRO A 56 3.91 27.34 -14.92
C PRO A 56 5.42 27.44 -14.69
N ASN A 57 5.89 28.49 -14.00
CA ASN A 57 7.29 28.70 -13.68
C ASN A 57 7.72 28.01 -12.37
N SER A 58 6.78 27.54 -11.54
CA SER A 58 7.10 26.79 -10.32
C SER A 58 7.59 25.37 -10.65
N PRO A 59 8.77 24.95 -10.17
CA PRO A 59 9.22 23.56 -10.30
C PRO A 59 8.25 22.55 -9.67
N GLU A 60 7.58 22.94 -8.58
CA GLU A 60 6.62 22.08 -7.87
C GLU A 60 5.36 21.87 -8.70
N ASP A 61 4.79 22.94 -9.26
CA ASP A 61 3.61 22.86 -10.13
C ASP A 61 3.92 22.05 -11.41
N ARG A 62 5.13 22.19 -11.97
CA ARG A 62 5.57 21.35 -13.10
C ARG A 62 5.68 19.87 -12.73
N ARG A 63 6.19 19.54 -11.55
CA ARG A 63 6.24 18.14 -11.06
C ARG A 63 4.85 17.61 -10.80
N HIS A 64 3.98 18.42 -10.19
CA HIS A 64 2.60 18.07 -9.90
C HIS A 64 1.80 17.82 -11.20
N LYS A 65 1.94 18.70 -12.20
CA LYS A 65 1.38 18.52 -13.55
C LYS A 65 1.82 17.21 -14.19
N LYS A 66 3.12 16.90 -14.14
CA LYS A 66 3.68 15.65 -14.68
C LYS A 66 3.11 14.42 -13.98
N HIS A 67 2.98 14.48 -12.65
CA HIS A 67 2.39 13.39 -11.86
C HIS A 67 0.92 13.16 -12.23
N ILE A 68 0.11 14.22 -12.32
CA ILE A 68 -1.30 14.13 -12.72
C ILE A 68 -1.43 13.56 -14.13
N ARG A 69 -0.62 14.05 -15.08
CA ARG A 69 -0.61 13.51 -16.44
C ARG A 69 -0.27 12.01 -16.44
N ALA A 70 0.78 11.61 -15.73
CA ALA A 70 1.19 10.21 -15.64
C ALA A 70 0.09 9.33 -15.04
N GLU A 71 -0.64 9.84 -14.05
CA GLU A 71 -1.76 9.12 -13.43
C GLU A 71 -2.96 8.99 -14.39
N VAL A 72 -3.35 10.05 -15.09
CA VAL A 72 -4.43 9.98 -16.09
C VAL A 72 -4.06 9.01 -17.21
N GLU A 73 -2.82 9.04 -17.70
CA GLU A 73 -2.35 8.10 -18.72
C GLU A 73 -2.34 6.66 -18.19
N ARG A 74 -1.87 6.43 -16.95
CA ARG A 74 -1.89 5.11 -16.31
C ARG A 74 -3.31 4.54 -16.23
N VAL A 75 -4.28 5.36 -15.80
CA VAL A 75 -5.69 4.93 -15.70
C VAL A 75 -6.28 4.69 -17.09
N ARG A 76 -5.98 5.55 -18.08
CA ARG A 76 -6.37 5.34 -19.46
C ARG A 76 -5.86 4.00 -20.01
N GLN A 77 -4.57 3.70 -19.83
CA GLN A 77 -3.98 2.45 -20.28
C GLN A 77 -4.62 1.24 -19.59
N GLU A 78 -4.96 1.34 -18.30
CA GLU A 78 -5.69 0.29 -17.60
C GLU A 78 -7.09 0.10 -18.19
N CYS A 79 -7.83 1.18 -18.48
CA CYS A 79 -9.11 1.08 -19.17
C CYS A 79 -8.98 0.41 -20.55
N ILE A 80 -7.96 0.78 -21.34
CA ILE A 80 -7.66 0.16 -22.63
C ILE A 80 -7.33 -1.33 -22.46
N ARG A 81 -6.53 -1.69 -21.46
CA ARG A 81 -6.20 -3.08 -21.12
C ARG A 81 -7.48 -3.89 -20.91
N TRP A 82 -8.42 -3.39 -20.09
CA TRP A 82 -9.70 -4.06 -19.85
C TRP A 82 -10.62 -4.05 -21.07
N ARG A 83 -10.58 -3.02 -21.91
CA ARG A 83 -11.33 -2.94 -23.18
C ARG A 83 -10.86 -4.00 -24.19
N ASP A 84 -9.55 -4.21 -24.29
CA ASP A 84 -8.94 -5.04 -25.34
C ASP A 84 -8.63 -6.48 -24.88
N MET A 85 -8.70 -6.76 -23.57
CA MET A 85 -8.43 -8.09 -23.01
C MET A 85 -9.31 -9.19 -23.64
N PRO A 86 -8.79 -10.36 -24.02
CA PRO A 86 -9.64 -11.45 -24.50
C PRO A 86 -10.69 -11.88 -23.46
N HIS A 87 -11.93 -12.18 -23.87
CA HIS A 87 -13.03 -12.47 -22.93
C HIS A 87 -12.71 -13.62 -21.96
N GLN A 88 -11.99 -14.63 -22.43
CA GLN A 88 -11.54 -15.79 -21.65
C GLN A 88 -10.60 -15.41 -20.48
N ASP A 89 -9.86 -14.31 -20.58
CA ASP A 89 -8.91 -13.87 -19.56
C ASP A 89 -9.54 -12.94 -18.51
N ILE A 90 -10.68 -12.31 -18.83
CA ILE A 90 -11.33 -11.30 -17.97
C ILE A 90 -11.62 -11.86 -16.58
N GLY A 91 -12.18 -13.06 -16.47
CA GLY A 91 -12.54 -13.63 -15.16
C GLY A 91 -11.33 -13.87 -14.25
N ARG A 92 -10.22 -14.38 -14.81
CA ARG A 92 -8.98 -14.61 -14.08
C ARG A 92 -8.38 -13.29 -13.62
N GLU A 93 -8.24 -12.34 -14.54
CA GLU A 93 -7.66 -11.03 -14.26
C GLU A 93 -8.53 -10.22 -13.30
N ALA A 94 -9.86 -10.32 -13.37
CA ALA A 94 -10.76 -9.63 -12.46
C ALA A 94 -10.61 -10.14 -11.03
N THR A 95 -10.43 -11.46 -10.88
CA THR A 95 -10.14 -12.09 -9.59
C THR A 95 -8.82 -11.58 -9.02
N VAL A 96 -7.76 -11.50 -9.82
CA VAL A 96 -6.47 -10.93 -9.40
C VAL A 96 -6.59 -9.44 -9.07
N ALA A 97 -7.34 -8.68 -9.87
CA ALA A 97 -7.48 -7.25 -9.70
C ALA A 97 -8.30 -6.87 -8.45
N LEU A 98 -9.22 -7.73 -8.03
CA LEU A 98 -10.01 -7.58 -6.80
C LEU A 98 -9.36 -8.24 -5.58
N ALA A 99 -8.28 -9.00 -5.77
CA ALA A 99 -7.56 -9.58 -4.66
C ALA A 99 -7.05 -8.47 -3.73
N PRO A 100 -7.19 -8.62 -2.39
CA PRO A 100 -6.58 -7.70 -1.45
C PRO A 100 -5.08 -7.58 -1.76
N ALA A 101 -4.53 -6.37 -1.63
CA ALA A 101 -3.09 -6.20 -1.76
C ALA A 101 -2.39 -7.19 -0.81
N PRO A 102 -1.32 -7.88 -1.25
CA PRO A 102 -0.57 -8.76 -0.36
C PRO A 102 -0.14 -7.94 0.84
N GLN A 103 -0.58 -8.36 2.04
CA GLN A 103 -0.18 -7.68 3.26
C GLN A 103 1.35 -7.67 3.30
N PRO A 104 2.01 -6.53 3.53
CA PRO A 104 3.45 -6.52 3.70
C PRO A 104 3.80 -7.51 4.81
N ALA A 105 4.84 -8.32 4.59
CA ALA A 105 5.31 -9.25 5.60
C ALA A 105 5.49 -8.48 6.92
N ALA A 106 4.94 -9.03 8.01
CA ALA A 106 4.97 -8.36 9.30
C ALA A 106 6.42 -8.01 9.65
N THR A 107 6.68 -6.76 10.03
CA THR A 107 8.03 -6.36 10.43
C THR A 107 8.42 -7.12 11.71
N PRO A 108 9.72 -7.34 11.97
CA PRO A 108 10.17 -7.99 13.21
C PRO A 108 9.57 -7.36 14.47
N GLN A 109 9.36 -6.03 14.47
CA GLN A 109 8.73 -5.29 15.57
C GLN A 109 7.23 -5.61 15.72
N GLN A 110 6.51 -5.77 14.61
CA GLN A 110 5.11 -6.20 14.64
C GLN A 110 4.98 -7.64 15.16
N ILE A 111 5.91 -8.51 14.76
CA ILE A 111 5.98 -9.90 15.25
C ILE A 111 6.27 -9.90 16.77
N ALA A 112 7.26 -9.13 17.23
CA ALA A 112 7.61 -9.01 18.65
C ALA A 112 6.44 -8.52 19.51
N ARG A 113 5.72 -7.47 19.06
CA ARG A 113 4.52 -6.97 19.75
C ARG A 113 3.39 -8.01 19.79
N ARG A 114 3.22 -8.76 18.70
CA ARG A 114 2.25 -9.87 18.65
C ARG A 114 2.62 -10.95 19.66
N LEU A 115 3.88 -11.37 19.71
CA LEU A 115 4.37 -12.37 20.66
C LEU A 115 4.16 -11.92 22.12
N LEU A 116 4.48 -10.66 22.45
CA LEU A 116 4.23 -10.08 23.78
C LEU A 116 2.75 -10.19 24.18
N ASN A 117 1.83 -9.86 23.26
CA ASN A 117 0.40 -9.97 23.49
C ASN A 117 -0.06 -11.42 23.64
N GLU A 118 0.42 -12.33 22.78
CA GLU A 118 0.08 -13.76 22.84
C GLU A 118 0.55 -14.39 24.15
N PHE A 119 1.76 -14.07 24.62
CA PHE A 119 2.26 -14.53 25.91
C PHE A 119 1.41 -13.99 27.06
N SER A 120 1.08 -12.69 27.05
CA SER A 120 0.21 -12.08 28.06
C SER A 120 -1.17 -12.74 28.14
N GLN A 121 -1.81 -13.01 26.98
CA GLN A 121 -3.10 -13.70 26.89
C GLN A 121 -3.04 -15.13 27.44
N ARG A 122 -1.90 -15.81 27.28
CA ARG A 122 -1.63 -17.14 27.83
C ARG A 122 -1.24 -17.12 29.32
N GLY A 123 -1.24 -15.96 29.96
CA GLY A 123 -0.82 -15.79 31.36
C GLY A 123 0.69 -15.91 31.56
N ILE A 124 1.47 -15.77 30.49
CA ILE A 124 2.93 -15.81 30.49
C ILE A 124 3.44 -14.37 30.58
N ARG A 125 4.11 -14.06 31.70
CA ARG A 125 4.77 -12.78 31.92
C ARG A 125 6.21 -12.82 31.39
N LEU A 126 6.53 -11.85 30.56
CA LEU A 126 7.90 -11.55 30.14
C LEU A 126 8.44 -10.37 30.95
N GLU A 127 9.70 -10.47 31.35
CA GLU A 127 10.47 -9.41 32.02
C GLU A 127 11.80 -9.25 31.30
N VAL A 128 12.19 -8.01 30.99
CA VAL A 128 13.48 -7.70 30.36
C VAL A 128 14.47 -7.28 31.44
N GLY A 129 15.55 -8.04 31.60
CA GLY A 129 16.70 -7.67 32.42
C GLY A 129 17.78 -6.95 31.60
N SER A 130 18.91 -6.66 32.25
CA SER A 130 20.07 -6.02 31.61
C SER A 130 20.51 -6.75 30.34
N LYS A 131 20.90 -6.00 29.30
CA LYS A 131 21.39 -6.53 28.01
C LYS A 131 20.35 -7.39 27.26
N SER A 132 19.10 -6.94 27.21
CA SER A 132 18.00 -7.62 26.50
C SER A 132 17.74 -9.06 26.98
N ARG A 133 18.09 -9.39 28.24
CA ARG A 133 17.89 -10.75 28.77
C ARG A 133 16.41 -10.94 29.12
N LEU A 134 15.74 -11.84 28.41
CA LEU A 134 14.34 -12.18 28.66
C LEU A 134 14.22 -13.20 29.80
N SER A 135 13.41 -12.86 30.80
CA SER A 135 12.95 -13.77 31.86
C SER A 135 11.47 -14.07 31.64
N VAL A 136 11.10 -15.35 31.69
CA VAL A 136 9.74 -15.81 31.37
C VAL A 136 9.13 -16.54 32.56
N ARG A 137 7.90 -16.17 32.96
CA ARG A 137 7.18 -16.80 34.06
C ARG A 137 5.68 -16.94 33.78
N PRO A 138 5.09 -18.14 33.93
CA PRO A 138 5.73 -19.41 34.25
C PRO A 138 6.37 -20.07 33.01
N ALA A 139 7.60 -20.57 33.14
CA ALA A 139 8.37 -21.13 32.02
C ALA A 139 7.80 -22.45 31.46
N HIS A 140 7.04 -23.21 32.25
CA HIS A 140 6.46 -24.49 31.81
C HIS A 140 5.33 -24.35 30.78
N LEU A 141 4.81 -23.13 30.58
CA LEU A 141 3.80 -22.86 29.56
C LEU A 141 4.41 -22.57 28.17
N LEU A 142 5.74 -22.52 28.06
CA LEU A 142 6.43 -22.32 26.78
C LEU A 142 6.52 -23.62 25.98
N THR A 143 6.06 -23.57 24.74
CA THR A 143 6.30 -24.60 23.72
C THR A 143 7.70 -24.46 23.13
N ASP A 144 8.16 -25.46 22.39
CA ASP A 144 9.46 -25.37 21.72
C ASP A 144 9.47 -24.29 20.63
N THR A 145 8.36 -24.11 19.91
CA THR A 145 8.17 -22.99 18.97
C THR A 145 8.25 -21.63 19.67
N ASP A 146 7.74 -21.50 20.89
CA ASP A 146 7.86 -20.26 21.67
C ASP A 146 9.31 -19.96 22.02
N LYS A 147 10.09 -20.98 22.41
CA LYS A 147 11.52 -20.82 22.74
C LYS A 147 12.33 -20.38 21.52
N ASP A 148 12.06 -20.98 20.36
CA ASP A 148 12.70 -20.59 19.11
C ASP A 148 12.32 -19.14 18.74
N SER A 149 11.05 -18.78 18.89
CA SER A 149 10.58 -17.41 18.60
C SER A 149 11.19 -16.37 19.56
N LEU A 150 11.29 -16.69 20.86
CA LEU A 150 11.95 -15.84 21.85
C LEU A 150 13.44 -15.65 21.55
N LYS A 151 14.10 -16.67 20.98
CA LYS A 151 15.51 -16.61 20.60
C LYS A 151 15.70 -15.81 19.30
N THR A 152 14.84 -16.00 18.31
CA THR A 152 14.92 -15.32 17.01
C THR A 152 14.61 -13.82 17.13
N PHE A 153 13.67 -13.44 17.97
CA PHE A 153 13.20 -12.05 18.10
C PHE A 153 13.59 -11.41 19.44
N GLN A 154 14.67 -11.89 20.08
CA GLN A 154 15.03 -11.49 21.44
C GLN A 154 15.15 -9.96 21.60
N ASP A 155 15.91 -9.30 20.72
CA ASP A 155 16.15 -7.86 20.79
C ASP A 155 14.91 -7.04 20.45
N ASP A 156 14.13 -7.46 19.45
CA ASP A 156 12.88 -6.80 19.09
C ASP A 156 11.82 -6.93 20.20
N ILE A 157 11.74 -8.09 20.88
CA ILE A 157 10.86 -8.31 22.03
C ILE A 157 11.31 -7.47 23.23
N ALA A 158 12.61 -7.39 23.48
CA ALA A 158 13.15 -6.55 24.55
C ALA A 158 12.83 -5.07 24.31
N ALA A 159 13.07 -4.58 23.09
CA ALA A 159 12.74 -3.21 22.70
C ALA A 159 11.24 -2.92 22.82
N ALA A 160 10.38 -3.79 22.28
CA ALA A 160 8.93 -3.62 22.35
C ALA A 160 8.40 -3.65 23.80
N TRP A 161 8.99 -4.48 24.68
CA TRP A 161 8.63 -4.53 26.09
C TRP A 161 9.04 -3.25 26.82
N LEU A 162 10.24 -2.71 26.55
CA LEU A 162 10.70 -1.44 27.13
C LEU A 162 9.81 -0.27 26.72
N GLU A 163 9.44 -0.20 25.43
CA GLU A 163 8.47 0.77 24.91
C GLU A 163 7.12 0.67 25.66
N GLN A 164 6.59 -0.55 25.82
CA GLN A 164 5.29 -0.77 26.47
C GLN A 164 5.30 -0.40 27.96
N ASN A 165 6.44 -0.57 28.65
CA ASN A 165 6.57 -0.31 30.09
C ASN A 165 7.17 1.08 30.40
N GLN A 166 7.41 1.91 29.38
CA GLN A 166 8.00 3.26 29.50
C GLN A 166 9.34 3.29 30.29
N VAL A 167 10.11 2.21 30.21
CA VAL A 167 11.39 2.10 30.89
C VAL A 167 12.48 2.70 29.99
N TRP A 168 13.00 3.86 30.37
CA TRP A 168 14.18 4.46 29.72
C TRP A 168 15.43 3.82 30.33
N ILE A 169 16.19 3.09 29.52
CA ILE A 169 17.53 2.64 29.92
C ILE A 169 18.45 3.85 29.79
N VAL A 170 18.90 4.39 30.92
CA VAL A 170 20.01 5.35 30.96
C VAL A 170 21.28 4.51 30.88
N GLU A 171 22.04 4.64 29.79
CA GLU A 171 23.36 4.01 29.62
C GLU A 171 24.38 4.48 30.66
#